data_AF-A0AAW0YAI8-F1
#
_entry.id   AF-A0AAW0YAI8-F1
#
_cell.length_a   1.000
_cell.length_b   1.000
_cell.length_c   1.000
_cell.angle_alpha   90.00
_cell.angle_beta   90.00
_cell.angle_gamma   90.00
#
_symmetry.space_group_name_H-M   'P 1'
#
loop_
_entity.id
_entity.type
_entity.pdbx_description
1 polymer ?
#
loop_
_entity_poly.entity_id
_entity_poly.type
_entity_poly.pdbx_seq_one_letter_code
_entity_poly.pdbx_strand_id
1 'polypeptide(L)'
;MTEGEATTNGQKTEAAESQDTEMKIIRQVEYYFGDYNLPRDKFLQEEIKNDDGWITLETMIKFKRLAALSTDISVILAALKKSTSGIIEVHENNEKIRRSASHPLPIFNDELKEETMKRTIYCKGFAKDGSVKLDDLLEYFKQYGPYETVLMRHYFDKESKKQGFKGSVLVVFPTVEKAKEFKELDDVKYKNTYLLRKWHEDYVEEKKKEIEERKARKEARKKKEEKEDNENKEEEAAEIEIPKGTFLYFSGLKEGSEAAREDIKESLGEFADQCAWIDFSRGMTKGYIRFKEEDFNKQVMEKLEGKLKVKDMDAELRLVDGEEEEEQLKKMKEARSRARNNAGKKRKSGRGGHFPNKKRKC
;
A
#
# COMPACT_ATOMS: atom_id res chain seq x y z
N MET A 1 70.68 34.35 21.32
CA MET A 1 69.27 34.63 21.68
C MET A 1 68.51 34.85 20.40
N THR A 2 67.63 33.93 20.03
CA THR A 2 66.50 34.13 19.10
C THR A 2 65.68 32.83 19.17
N GLU A 3 64.80 32.77 20.17
CA GLU A 3 63.63 31.89 20.16
C GLU A 3 62.41 32.80 20.03
N GLY A 4 61.46 32.45 19.16
CA GLY A 4 60.17 33.14 19.14
C GLY A 4 59.39 32.97 17.84
N GLU A 5 58.18 32.41 17.99
CA GLU A 5 57.00 32.56 17.12
C GLU A 5 56.81 31.58 15.95
N ALA A 6 56.40 30.35 16.31
CA ALA A 6 55.69 29.45 15.40
C ALA A 6 54.71 28.52 16.17
N THR A 7 53.74 29.07 16.91
CA THR A 7 52.72 28.24 17.62
C THR A 7 51.29 28.80 17.66
N THR A 8 51.01 30.00 17.15
CA THR A 8 49.71 30.67 17.37
C THR A 8 48.61 30.39 16.34
N ASN A 9 48.91 29.77 15.19
CA ASN A 9 47.91 29.57 14.12
C ASN A 9 47.19 28.20 14.14
N GLY A 10 47.74 27.19 14.81
CA GLY A 10 47.12 25.86 14.95
C GLY A 10 46.05 25.80 16.06
N GLN A 11 46.33 26.43 17.21
CA GLN A 11 45.42 26.45 18.36
C GLN A 11 44.12 27.23 18.11
N LYS A 12 44.14 28.22 17.22
CA LYS A 12 42.96 29.05 16.91
C LYS A 12 41.95 28.32 16.02
N THR A 13 42.43 27.41 15.16
CA THR A 13 41.59 26.57 14.29
C THR A 13 40.97 25.43 15.08
N GLU A 14 41.74 24.75 15.94
CA GLU A 14 41.23 23.67 16.80
C GLU A 14 40.18 24.17 17.81
N ALA A 15 40.39 25.36 18.40
CA ALA A 15 39.42 25.95 19.31
C ALA A 15 38.10 26.34 18.61
N ALA A 16 38.18 26.83 17.36
CA ALA A 16 37.01 27.19 16.57
C ALA A 16 36.22 25.94 16.11
N GLU A 17 36.91 24.86 15.71
CA GLU A 17 36.27 23.58 15.35
C GLU A 17 35.63 22.90 16.57
N SER A 18 36.27 23.01 17.74
CA SER A 18 35.72 22.51 19.01
C SER A 18 34.44 23.27 19.38
N GLN A 19 34.42 24.60 19.27
CA GLN A 19 33.23 25.42 19.53
C GLN A 19 32.08 25.17 18.55
N ASP A 20 32.37 24.96 17.27
CA ASP A 20 31.34 24.60 16.28
C ASP A 20 30.71 23.23 16.58
N THR A 21 31.52 22.25 16.99
CA THR A 21 31.06 20.93 17.41
C THR A 21 30.18 21.02 18.66
N GLU A 22 30.59 21.79 19.67
CA GLU A 22 29.78 22.06 20.87
C GLU A 22 28.41 22.65 20.52
N MET A 23 28.36 23.68 19.66
CA MET A 23 27.10 24.29 19.22
C MET A 23 26.20 23.29 18.45
N LYS A 24 26.79 22.41 17.64
CA LYS A 24 26.05 21.35 16.94
C LYS A 24 25.47 20.33 17.92
N ILE A 25 26.22 19.96 18.97
CA ILE A 25 25.74 19.06 20.03
C ILE A 25 24.56 19.68 20.76
N ILE A 26 24.70 20.94 21.22
CA ILE A 26 23.64 21.67 21.92
C ILE A 26 22.38 21.70 21.07
N ARG A 27 22.47 22.17 19.82
CA ARG A 27 21.33 22.25 18.90
C ARG A 27 20.70 20.89 18.64
N GLN A 28 21.49 19.82 18.56
CA GLN A 28 20.98 18.49 18.28
C GLN A 28 20.21 17.92 19.48
N VAL A 29 20.68 18.14 20.71
CA VAL A 29 19.98 17.71 21.92
C VAL A 29 18.74 18.58 22.15
N GLU A 30 18.84 19.90 22.01
CA GLU A 30 17.70 20.82 22.09
C GLU A 30 16.62 20.47 21.06
N TYR A 31 17.01 20.08 19.85
CA TYR A 31 16.06 19.59 18.85
C TYR A 31 15.30 18.35 19.34
N TYR A 32 16.00 17.37 19.94
CA TYR A 32 15.35 16.14 20.42
C TYR A 32 14.28 16.40 21.47
N PHE A 33 14.58 17.29 22.42
CA PHE A 33 13.65 17.68 23.48
C PHE A 33 12.78 18.89 23.12
N GLY A 34 12.91 19.43 21.90
CA GLY A 34 12.17 20.61 21.44
C GLY A 34 10.70 20.32 21.18
N ASP A 35 9.93 21.40 21.04
CA ASP A 35 8.47 21.40 20.86
C ASP A 35 8.03 20.66 19.60
N TYR A 36 8.84 20.71 18.55
CA TYR A 36 8.55 19.96 17.34
C TYR A 36 8.78 18.45 17.48
N ASN A 37 9.94 18.02 18.00
CA ASN A 37 10.34 16.61 17.94
C ASN A 37 9.71 15.79 19.06
N LEU A 38 9.79 16.27 20.30
CA LEU A 38 9.47 15.48 21.48
C LEU A 38 8.00 14.98 21.51
N PRO A 39 7.00 15.74 21.05
CA PRO A 39 5.62 15.24 20.97
C PRO A 39 5.41 14.17 19.87
N ARG A 40 6.37 14.00 18.94
CA ARG A 40 6.30 13.04 17.83
C ARG A 40 7.21 11.83 18.02
N ASP A 41 8.24 11.96 18.84
CA ASP A 41 9.24 10.91 19.09
C ASP A 41 8.75 9.93 20.16
N LYS A 42 8.23 8.78 19.69
CA LYS A 42 7.69 7.74 20.57
C LYS A 42 8.73 7.18 21.54
N PHE A 43 9.98 7.05 21.10
CA PHE A 43 11.04 6.48 21.92
C PHE A 43 11.37 7.41 23.07
N LEU A 44 11.61 8.70 22.79
CA LEU A 44 11.84 9.68 23.86
C LEU A 44 10.64 9.82 24.79
N GLN A 45 9.41 9.75 24.27
CA GLN A 45 8.20 9.77 25.11
C GLN A 45 8.07 8.56 26.04
N GLU A 46 8.52 7.39 25.60
CA GLU A 46 8.54 6.18 26.44
C GLU A 46 9.64 6.28 27.49
N GLU A 47 10.85 6.70 27.11
CA GLU A 47 11.98 6.85 28.04
C GLU A 47 11.70 7.88 29.14
N ILE A 48 11.09 9.03 28.82
CA ILE A 48 10.73 10.08 29.80
C ILE A 48 9.76 9.55 30.88
N LYS A 49 8.90 8.57 30.56
CA LYS A 49 7.95 8.01 31.53
C LYS A 49 8.61 7.05 32.53
N ASN A 50 9.80 6.55 32.22
CA ASN A 50 10.46 5.54 33.03
C ASN A 50 11.10 6.12 34.30
N ASP A 51 11.56 7.37 34.25
CA ASP A 51 12.37 7.98 35.32
C ASP A 51 12.12 9.49 35.48
N ASP A 52 10.86 9.90 35.72
CA ASP A 52 10.49 11.31 35.98
C ASP A 52 11.06 12.32 34.95
N GLY A 53 11.07 11.91 33.68
CA GLY A 53 11.60 12.67 32.55
C GLY A 53 13.10 12.64 32.34
N TRP A 54 13.87 12.00 33.22
CA TRP A 54 15.31 11.80 33.06
C TRP A 54 15.63 10.73 32.03
N ILE A 55 16.57 11.04 31.15
CA ILE A 55 17.14 10.12 30.16
C ILE A 55 18.65 10.07 30.35
N THR A 56 19.20 8.86 30.40
CA THR A 56 20.65 8.66 30.54
C THR A 56 21.40 9.11 29.29
N LEU A 57 22.59 9.68 29.47
CA LEU A 57 23.45 10.07 28.35
C LEU A 57 23.91 8.86 27.52
N GLU A 58 24.01 7.69 28.14
CA GLU A 58 24.23 6.41 27.45
C GLU A 58 23.11 6.08 26.44
N THR A 59 21.87 6.40 26.77
CA THR A 59 20.76 6.27 25.84
C THR A 59 20.84 7.34 24.74
N MET A 60 21.24 8.57 25.08
CA MET A 60 21.37 9.67 24.11
C MET A 60 22.44 9.41 23.05
N ILE A 61 23.59 8.82 23.39
CA ILE A 61 24.64 8.50 22.40
C ILE A 61 24.25 7.39 21.42
N LYS A 62 23.13 6.68 21.61
CA LYS A 62 22.58 5.73 20.63
C LYS A 62 21.89 6.46 19.46
N PHE A 63 21.58 7.75 19.62
CA PHE A 63 20.96 8.55 18.57
C PHE A 63 21.98 8.87 17.50
N LYS A 64 21.75 8.38 16.28
CA LYS A 64 22.73 8.41 15.17
C LYS A 64 23.33 9.79 14.89
N ARG A 65 22.55 10.88 15.00
CA ARG A 65 23.06 12.23 14.71
C ARG A 65 23.90 12.79 15.85
N LEU A 66 23.53 12.51 17.10
CA LEU A 66 24.36 12.89 18.24
C LEU A 66 25.65 12.06 18.26
N ALA A 67 25.56 10.76 18.03
CA ALA A 67 26.70 9.84 17.95
C ALA A 67 27.71 10.23 16.86
N ALA A 68 27.22 10.80 15.75
CA ALA A 68 28.08 11.29 14.67
C ALA A 68 28.85 12.58 15.03
N LEU A 69 28.39 13.32 16.06
CA LEU A 69 29.07 14.51 16.57
C LEU A 69 30.03 14.16 17.70
N SER A 70 29.58 13.37 18.67
CA SER A 70 30.40 12.85 19.76
C SER A 70 29.74 11.63 20.40
N THR A 71 30.55 10.67 20.80
CA THR A 71 30.16 9.56 21.69
C THR A 71 30.69 9.73 23.11
N ASP A 72 31.49 10.77 23.35
CA ASP A 72 32.06 11.06 24.65
C ASP A 72 31.05 11.86 25.49
N ILE A 73 30.61 11.23 26.58
CA ILE A 73 29.66 11.79 27.56
C ILE A 73 30.22 13.09 28.16
N SER A 74 31.51 13.16 28.46
CA SER A 74 32.13 14.35 29.05
C SER A 74 32.07 15.55 28.11
N VAL A 75 32.29 15.34 26.81
CA VAL A 75 32.18 16.38 25.78
C VAL A 75 30.73 16.86 25.64
N ILE A 76 29.76 15.93 25.62
CA ILE A 76 28.34 16.27 25.53
C ILE A 76 27.89 17.09 26.74
N LEU A 77 28.27 16.68 27.96
CA LEU A 77 27.97 17.43 29.17
C LEU A 77 28.57 18.83 29.19
N ALA A 78 29.84 18.95 28.79
CA ALA A 78 30.52 20.25 28.73
C ALA A 78 29.81 21.19 27.76
N ALA A 79 29.36 20.68 26.60
CA ALA A 79 28.56 21.43 25.65
C ALA A 79 27.19 21.83 26.25
N LEU A 80 26.46 20.88 26.85
CA LEU A 80 25.13 21.13 27.41
C LEU A 80 25.14 22.16 28.55
N LYS A 81 26.18 22.18 29.38
CA LYS A 81 26.35 23.20 30.44
C LYS A 81 26.52 24.62 29.90
N LYS A 82 26.94 24.77 28.64
CA LYS A 82 27.06 26.07 27.95
C LYS A 82 25.77 26.47 27.22
N SER A 83 24.73 25.62 27.20
CA SER A 83 23.45 25.95 26.58
C SER A 83 22.78 27.13 27.29
N THR A 84 22.29 28.09 26.52
CA THR A 84 21.56 29.26 27.00
C THR A 84 20.06 29.16 26.81
N SER A 85 19.55 28.08 26.21
CA SER A 85 18.12 27.96 25.88
C SER A 85 17.24 27.64 27.09
N GLY A 86 17.81 27.06 28.15
CA GLY A 86 17.06 26.65 29.34
C GLY A 86 16.11 25.45 29.11
N ILE A 87 16.14 24.84 27.92
CA ILE A 87 15.25 23.72 27.58
C ILE A 87 15.70 22.42 28.25
N ILE A 88 17.01 22.27 28.51
CA ILE A 88 17.62 21.05 29.06
C ILE A 88 18.14 21.29 30.46
N GLU A 89 17.81 20.38 31.38
CA GLU A 89 18.41 20.28 32.71
C GLU A 89 19.37 19.08 32.74
N VAL A 90 20.52 19.27 33.38
CA VAL A 90 21.51 18.21 33.64
C VAL A 90 21.36 17.77 35.10
N HIS A 91 21.27 16.46 35.34
CA HIS A 91 21.13 15.90 36.69
C HIS A 91 22.40 16.14 37.51
N GLU A 92 22.29 16.19 38.84
CA GLU A 92 23.40 16.47 39.75
C GLU A 92 24.58 15.50 39.60
N ASN A 93 24.29 14.23 39.33
CA ASN A 93 25.31 13.20 39.08
C ASN A 93 25.96 13.31 37.67
N ASN A 94 25.52 14.24 36.82
CA ASN A 94 25.95 14.42 35.44
C ASN A 94 25.78 13.20 34.51
N GLU A 95 24.92 12.23 34.83
CA GLU A 95 24.72 11.04 33.99
C GLU A 95 23.44 11.11 33.16
N LYS A 96 22.50 11.97 33.56
CA LYS A 96 21.16 12.07 32.98
C LYS A 96 20.83 13.51 32.61
N ILE A 97 19.97 13.65 31.62
CA ILE A 97 19.41 14.93 31.18
C ILE A 97 17.90 14.82 31.07
N ARG A 98 17.19 15.94 31.25
CA ARG A 98 15.75 16.01 31.00
C ARG A 98 15.38 17.34 30.38
N ARG A 99 14.18 17.42 29.82
CA ARG A 99 13.56 18.69 29.48
C ARG A 99 13.18 19.44 30.76
N SER A 100 13.50 20.73 30.84
CA SER A 100 13.22 21.55 32.02
C SER A 100 11.74 21.62 32.33
N ALA A 101 11.39 21.53 33.62
CA ALA A 101 10.01 21.68 34.09
C ALA A 101 9.45 23.09 33.82
N SER A 102 10.33 24.09 33.67
CA SER A 102 9.95 25.46 33.29
C SER A 102 9.43 25.57 31.85
N HIS A 103 9.70 24.56 31.01
CA HIS A 103 9.30 24.48 29.61
C HIS A 103 8.41 23.24 29.40
N PRO A 104 7.14 23.25 29.84
CA PRO A 104 6.27 22.10 29.75
C PRO A 104 6.07 21.66 28.29
N LEU A 105 5.81 20.37 28.10
CA LEU A 105 5.57 19.78 26.80
C LEU A 105 4.29 20.35 26.16
N PRO A 106 4.34 20.82 24.90
CA PRO A 106 3.12 21.10 24.17
C PRO A 106 2.37 19.79 23.91
N ILE A 107 1.06 19.82 24.16
CA ILE A 107 0.19 18.65 23.96
C ILE A 107 0.05 18.42 22.45
N PHE A 108 0.37 17.21 21.98
CA PHE A 108 0.21 16.84 20.57
C PHE A 108 -1.27 16.61 20.22
N ASN A 109 -2.02 17.71 20.06
CA ASN A 109 -3.41 17.71 19.62
C ASN A 109 -3.52 18.13 18.14
N ASP A 110 -4.75 18.14 17.62
CA ASP A 110 -5.00 18.55 16.23
C ASP A 110 -4.77 20.06 16.03
N GLU A 111 -4.99 20.89 17.05
CA GLU A 111 -4.71 22.33 17.01
C GLU A 111 -3.22 22.62 16.78
N LEU A 112 -2.32 21.94 17.49
CA LEU A 112 -0.88 22.07 17.30
C LEU A 112 -0.46 21.64 15.90
N LYS A 113 -1.11 20.62 15.33
CA LYS A 113 -0.85 20.21 13.94
C LYS A 113 -1.28 21.29 12.96
N GLU A 114 -2.47 21.85 13.13
CA GLU A 114 -3.00 22.92 12.28
C GLU A 114 -2.14 24.19 12.38
N GLU A 115 -1.75 24.59 13.60
CA GLU A 115 -0.84 25.71 13.86
C GLU A 115 0.52 25.48 13.18
N THR A 116 1.10 24.29 13.36
CA THR A 116 2.36 23.91 12.71
C THR A 116 2.23 23.99 11.18
N MET A 117 1.11 23.52 10.61
CA MET A 117 0.87 23.58 9.16
C MET A 117 0.84 25.01 8.63
N LYS A 118 0.22 25.94 9.37
CA LYS A 118 0.12 27.37 9.00
C LYS A 118 1.46 28.09 8.97
N ARG A 119 2.44 27.67 9.78
CA ARG A 119 3.82 28.21 9.78
C ARG A 119 4.84 27.34 9.04
N THR A 120 4.37 26.37 8.24
CA THR A 120 5.23 25.49 7.45
C THR A 120 5.17 25.83 5.97
N ILE A 121 6.34 25.96 5.35
CA ILE A 121 6.49 26.16 3.91
C ILE A 121 6.98 24.88 3.23
N TYR A 122 6.26 24.44 2.21
CA TYR A 122 6.67 23.38 1.32
C TYR A 122 7.63 23.91 0.26
N CYS A 123 8.83 23.32 0.19
CA CYS A 123 9.85 23.67 -0.80
C CYS A 123 10.14 22.47 -1.72
N LYS A 124 10.13 22.67 -3.03
CA LYS A 124 10.47 21.64 -4.05
C LYS A 124 11.49 22.19 -5.04
N GLY A 125 12.41 21.35 -5.49
CA GLY A 125 13.48 21.74 -6.43
C GLY A 125 14.84 21.16 -6.09
N PHE A 126 14.93 20.32 -5.05
CA PHE A 126 16.17 19.69 -4.63
C PHE A 126 16.50 18.46 -5.48
N ALA A 127 17.78 18.25 -5.73
CA ALA A 127 18.27 17.08 -6.48
C ALA A 127 17.93 15.77 -5.76
N LYS A 128 17.64 14.72 -6.53
CA LYS A 128 17.20 13.40 -6.02
C LYS A 128 18.29 12.33 -6.13
N ASP A 129 19.46 12.72 -6.62
CA ASP A 129 20.64 11.88 -6.85
C ASP A 129 21.39 11.50 -5.56
N GLY A 130 20.89 11.94 -4.39
CA GLY A 130 21.52 11.73 -3.09
C GLY A 130 22.58 12.77 -2.74
N SER A 131 22.78 13.79 -3.58
CA SER A 131 23.74 14.89 -3.32
C SER A 131 23.28 15.87 -2.24
N VAL A 132 22.00 15.83 -1.85
CA VAL A 132 21.39 16.74 -0.87
C VAL A 132 21.35 16.05 0.48
N LYS A 133 22.15 16.53 1.43
CA LYS A 133 22.14 16.08 2.82
C LYS A 133 21.32 17.03 3.70
N LEU A 134 20.86 16.54 4.85
CA LEU A 134 20.13 17.35 5.81
C LEU A 134 20.98 18.51 6.32
N ASP A 135 22.26 18.28 6.61
CA ASP A 135 23.14 19.32 7.15
C ASP A 135 23.34 20.48 6.14
N ASP A 136 23.45 20.16 4.85
CA ASP A 136 23.51 21.18 3.78
C ASP A 136 22.23 22.03 3.73
N LEU A 137 21.08 21.41 3.98
CA LEU A 137 19.79 22.10 4.02
C LEU A 137 19.66 22.97 5.27
N LEU A 138 20.08 22.46 6.43
CA LEU A 138 20.09 23.23 7.67
C LEU A 138 20.96 24.48 7.51
N GLU A 139 22.16 24.35 6.95
CA GLU A 139 23.03 25.49 6.69
C GLU A 139 22.40 26.47 5.69
N TYR A 140 21.85 25.96 4.58
CA TYR A 140 21.20 26.78 3.57
C TYR A 140 20.01 27.58 4.11
N PHE A 141 19.19 27.01 5.00
CA PHE A 141 18.01 27.71 5.51
C PHE A 141 18.35 28.77 6.57
N LYS A 142 19.52 28.70 7.22
CA LYS A 142 19.95 29.72 8.21
C LYS A 142 20.02 31.13 7.60
N GLN A 143 20.35 31.25 6.32
CA GLN A 143 20.47 32.56 5.65
C GLN A 143 19.14 33.32 5.53
N TYR A 144 18.01 32.60 5.65
CA TYR A 144 16.66 33.17 5.54
C TYR A 144 16.04 33.48 6.90
N GLY A 145 16.81 33.35 7.99
CA GLY A 145 16.36 33.63 9.35
C GLY A 145 16.13 32.37 10.19
N PRO A 146 15.57 32.54 11.41
CA PRO A 146 15.36 31.44 12.32
C PRO A 146 14.28 30.48 11.79
N TYR A 147 14.59 29.19 11.82
CA TYR A 147 13.65 28.10 11.55
C TYR A 147 13.64 27.14 12.75
N GLU A 148 12.53 26.45 12.97
CA GLU A 148 12.44 25.42 14.02
C GLU A 148 12.97 24.07 13.52
N THR A 149 12.57 23.65 12.32
CA THR A 149 13.06 22.41 11.73
C THR A 149 12.93 22.36 10.21
N VAL A 150 13.73 21.47 9.59
CA VAL A 150 13.67 21.14 8.17
C VAL A 150 13.43 19.64 8.02
N LEU A 151 12.29 19.27 7.45
CA LEU A 151 11.90 17.88 7.24
C LEU A 151 12.08 17.47 5.79
N MET A 152 13.05 16.58 5.53
CA MET A 152 13.21 15.95 4.23
C MET A 152 12.10 14.94 3.96
N ARG A 153 11.48 15.02 2.78
CA ARG A 153 10.41 14.10 2.41
C ARG A 153 10.98 12.91 1.65
N HIS A 154 10.80 11.71 2.18
CA HIS A 154 11.25 10.47 1.56
C HIS A 154 10.08 9.67 0.96
N TYR A 155 10.38 8.81 -0.02
CA TYR A 155 9.54 7.70 -0.45
C TYR A 155 10.24 6.40 -0.08
N PHE A 156 9.44 5.38 0.22
CA PHE A 156 9.97 4.04 0.40
C PHE A 156 9.86 3.29 -0.93
N ASP A 157 11.00 2.89 -1.47
CA ASP A 157 11.06 1.98 -2.60
C ASP A 157 10.91 0.54 -2.10
N LYS A 158 9.88 -0.15 -2.60
CA LYS A 158 9.57 -1.52 -2.19
C LYS A 158 10.54 -2.53 -2.80
N GLU A 159 11.10 -2.24 -3.96
CA GLU A 159 11.96 -3.17 -4.69
C GLU A 159 13.37 -3.15 -4.10
N SER A 160 13.96 -1.97 -3.98
CA SER A 160 15.29 -1.81 -3.37
C SER A 160 15.27 -1.82 -1.83
N LYS A 161 14.09 -1.80 -1.19
CA LYS A 161 13.87 -1.65 0.27
C LYS A 161 14.59 -0.44 0.87
N LYS A 162 14.83 0.61 0.08
CA LYS A 162 15.54 1.82 0.49
C LYS A 162 14.60 3.03 0.53
N GLN A 163 14.95 3.99 1.38
CA GLN A 163 14.31 5.30 1.39
C GLN A 163 14.98 6.18 0.33
N GLY A 164 14.21 6.68 -0.62
CA GLY A 164 14.66 7.66 -1.61
C GLY A 164 14.15 9.06 -1.27
N PHE A 165 14.92 10.09 -1.58
CA PHE A 165 14.51 11.48 -1.36
C PHE A 165 13.57 11.96 -2.47
N LYS A 166 12.45 12.62 -2.09
CA LYS A 166 11.44 13.11 -3.04
C LYS A 166 11.83 14.41 -3.77
N GLY A 167 12.95 15.05 -3.40
CA GLY A 167 13.35 16.35 -3.95
C GLY A 167 12.53 17.52 -3.37
N SER A 168 11.93 17.32 -2.20
CA SER A 168 11.11 18.32 -1.51
C SER A 168 11.28 18.24 0.00
N VAL A 169 11.22 19.39 0.67
CA VAL A 169 11.33 19.52 2.12
C VAL A 169 10.19 20.35 2.68
N LEU A 170 9.90 20.20 3.97
CA LEU A 170 9.05 21.11 4.72
C LEU A 170 9.92 21.92 5.67
N VAL A 171 9.79 23.23 5.64
CA VAL A 171 10.52 24.14 6.53
C VAL A 171 9.52 24.73 7.50
N VAL A 172 9.74 24.47 8.79
CA VAL A 172 8.85 24.90 9.86
C VAL A 172 9.49 26.14 10.50
N PHE A 173 8.78 27.27 10.49
CA PHE A 173 9.27 28.53 11.05
C PHE A 173 8.70 28.76 12.45
N PRO A 174 9.39 29.50 13.34
CA PRO A 174 8.88 29.79 14.68
C PRO A 174 7.53 30.52 14.67
N THR A 175 7.31 31.40 13.70
CA THR A 175 6.07 32.17 13.56
C THR A 175 5.56 32.16 12.11
N VAL A 176 4.25 32.41 11.95
CA VAL A 176 3.61 32.54 10.64
C VAL A 176 4.18 33.72 9.85
N GLU A 177 4.56 34.80 10.54
CA GLU A 177 5.18 35.98 9.92
C GLU A 177 6.51 35.63 9.25
N LYS A 178 7.38 34.88 9.93
CA LYS A 178 8.65 34.41 9.34
C LYS A 178 8.44 33.45 8.17
N ALA A 179 7.44 32.57 8.26
CA ALA A 179 7.04 31.73 7.14
C ALA A 179 6.59 32.57 5.94
N LYS A 180 5.83 33.65 6.18
CA LYS A 180 5.34 34.58 5.17
C LYS A 180 6.47 35.37 4.52
N GLU A 181 7.37 35.96 5.32
CA GLU A 181 8.58 36.63 4.83
C GLU A 181 9.36 35.72 3.88
N PHE A 182 9.63 34.47 4.29
CA PHE A 182 10.33 33.51 3.45
C PHE A 182 9.54 33.11 2.19
N LYS A 183 8.22 33.06 2.26
CA LYS A 183 7.34 32.70 1.14
C LYS A 183 7.24 33.81 0.08
N GLU A 184 7.41 35.05 0.48
CA GLU A 184 7.32 36.26 -0.36
C GLU A 184 8.65 36.67 -1.00
N LEU A 185 9.78 36.16 -0.52
CA LEU A 185 11.08 36.39 -1.18
C LEU A 185 11.02 35.97 -2.65
N ASP A 186 11.57 36.76 -3.56
CA ASP A 186 11.73 36.37 -4.97
C ASP A 186 12.99 35.53 -5.18
N ASP A 187 13.03 34.75 -6.26
CA ASP A 187 14.24 34.07 -6.75
C ASP A 187 15.03 33.18 -5.76
N VAL A 188 14.36 32.56 -4.79
CA VAL A 188 15.00 31.60 -3.88
C VAL A 188 15.51 30.39 -4.65
N LYS A 189 16.84 30.26 -4.73
CA LYS A 189 17.56 29.18 -5.43
C LYS A 189 18.36 28.33 -4.45
N TYR A 190 18.28 27.02 -4.63
CA TYR A 190 19.25 26.10 -4.04
C TYR A 190 20.24 25.67 -5.13
N LYS A 191 21.51 26.06 -4.95
CA LYS A 191 22.56 25.92 -5.98
C LYS A 191 22.10 26.63 -7.26
N ASN A 192 21.84 25.89 -8.34
CA ASN A 192 21.41 26.46 -9.64
C ASN A 192 19.91 26.26 -9.94
N THR A 193 19.12 25.75 -8.98
CA THR A 193 17.71 25.41 -9.21
C THR A 193 16.79 26.29 -8.38
N TYR A 194 15.82 26.93 -9.04
CA TYR A 194 14.75 27.68 -8.38
C TYR A 194 13.86 26.77 -7.53
N LEU A 195 13.58 27.19 -6.30
CA LEU A 195 12.71 26.47 -5.39
C LEU A 195 11.25 26.91 -5.55
N LEU A 196 10.40 25.95 -5.90
CA LEU A 196 8.95 26.10 -5.77
C LEU A 196 8.59 26.12 -4.28
N ARG A 197 7.96 27.21 -3.84
CA ARG A 197 7.49 27.41 -2.46
C ARG A 197 5.97 27.52 -2.42
N LYS A 198 5.32 26.74 -1.56
CA LYS A 198 3.87 26.78 -1.31
C LYS A 198 3.61 26.71 0.20
N TRP A 199 2.48 27.21 0.67
CA TRP A 199 2.04 26.89 2.03
C TRP A 199 1.86 25.38 2.17
N HIS A 200 2.16 24.84 3.36
CA HIS A 200 2.00 23.41 3.58
C HIS A 200 0.55 22.97 3.45
N GLU A 201 -0.38 23.80 3.92
CA GLU A 201 -1.83 23.60 3.83
C GLU A 201 -2.29 23.44 2.36
N ASP A 202 -1.97 24.41 1.50
CA ASP A 202 -2.26 24.35 0.06
C ASP A 202 -1.74 23.05 -0.59
N TYR A 203 -0.52 22.65 -0.23
CA TYR A 203 0.09 21.42 -0.72
C TYR A 203 -0.68 20.17 -0.27
N VAL A 204 -1.16 20.13 0.97
CA VAL A 204 -1.94 19.00 1.50
C VAL A 204 -3.29 18.91 0.80
N GLU A 205 -3.96 20.03 0.59
CA GLU A 205 -5.24 20.08 -0.13
C GLU A 205 -5.11 19.63 -1.58
N GLU A 206 -4.08 20.12 -2.30
CA GLU A 206 -3.78 19.69 -3.67
C GLU A 206 -3.59 18.17 -3.74
N LYS A 207 -2.85 17.61 -2.76
CA LYS A 207 -2.64 16.15 -2.69
C LYS A 207 -3.88 15.36 -2.32
N LYS A 208 -4.76 15.91 -1.47
CA LYS A 208 -6.03 15.28 -1.14
C LYS A 208 -6.90 15.15 -2.40
N LYS A 209 -7.03 16.23 -3.17
CA LYS A 209 -7.75 16.27 -4.45
C LYS A 209 -7.17 15.27 -5.46
N GLU A 210 -5.84 15.27 -5.65
CA GLU A 210 -5.16 14.31 -6.56
C GLU A 210 -5.44 12.84 -6.17
N ILE A 211 -5.45 12.53 -4.87
CA ILE A 211 -5.73 11.18 -4.38
C ILE A 211 -7.19 10.79 -4.61
N GLU A 212 -8.13 11.70 -4.37
CA GLU A 212 -9.56 11.49 -4.59
C GLU A 212 -9.87 11.26 -6.08
N GLU A 213 -9.33 12.09 -6.97
CA GLU A 213 -9.45 11.92 -8.42
C GLU A 213 -8.86 10.59 -8.89
N ARG A 214 -7.69 10.20 -8.36
CA ARG A 214 -7.06 8.91 -8.69
C ARG A 214 -7.91 7.73 -8.23
N LYS A 215 -8.58 7.83 -7.08
CA LYS A 215 -9.52 6.79 -6.60
C LYS A 215 -10.75 6.72 -7.50
N ALA A 216 -11.37 7.86 -7.80
CA ALA A 216 -12.52 7.94 -8.68
C ALA A 216 -12.23 7.36 -10.08
N ARG A 217 -11.07 7.68 -10.68
CA ARG A 217 -10.65 7.13 -11.97
C ARG A 217 -10.46 5.60 -11.93
N LYS A 218 -9.92 5.06 -10.84
CA LYS A 218 -9.77 3.61 -10.67
C LYS A 218 -11.12 2.91 -10.53
N GLU A 219 -12.04 3.49 -9.77
CA GLU A 219 -13.39 2.96 -9.61
C GLU A 219 -14.18 3.00 -10.91
N ALA A 220 -14.09 4.11 -11.66
CA ALA A 220 -14.71 4.24 -12.97
C ALA A 220 -14.19 3.20 -13.96
N ARG A 221 -12.86 2.97 -13.99
CA ARG A 221 -12.25 1.93 -14.84
C ARG A 221 -12.75 0.54 -14.47
N LYS A 222 -12.81 0.22 -13.17
CA LYS A 222 -13.32 -1.07 -12.70
C LYS A 222 -14.78 -1.30 -13.08
N LYS A 223 -15.63 -0.26 -12.95
CA LYS A 223 -17.04 -0.32 -13.37
C LYS A 223 -17.19 -0.53 -14.87
N LYS A 224 -16.32 0.07 -15.69
CA LYS A 224 -16.33 -0.11 -17.15
C LYS A 224 -15.91 -1.54 -17.53
N GLU A 225 -14.82 -2.03 -16.95
CA GLU A 225 -14.37 -3.42 -17.14
C GLU A 225 -15.44 -4.44 -16.71
N GLU A 226 -16.19 -4.18 -15.62
CA GLU A 226 -17.30 -5.04 -15.18
C GLU A 226 -18.54 -4.98 -16.09
N LYS A 227 -18.80 -3.85 -16.76
CA LYS A 227 -19.88 -3.73 -17.75
C LYS A 227 -19.53 -4.45 -19.04
N GLU A 228 -18.34 -4.22 -19.59
CA GLU A 228 -17.85 -4.92 -20.80
C GLU A 228 -17.80 -6.44 -20.58
N ASP A 229 -17.38 -6.91 -19.40
CA ASP A 229 -17.42 -8.33 -19.03
C ASP A 229 -18.84 -8.92 -18.96
N ASN A 230 -19.87 -8.10 -18.71
CA ASN A 230 -21.25 -8.56 -18.67
C ASN A 230 -21.90 -8.52 -20.05
N GLU A 231 -21.68 -7.45 -20.83
CA GLU A 231 -22.16 -7.34 -22.22
C GLU A 231 -21.59 -8.48 -23.08
N ASN A 232 -20.29 -8.77 -23.00
CA ASN A 232 -19.67 -9.90 -23.70
C ASN A 232 -20.26 -11.26 -23.28
N LYS A 233 -20.72 -11.42 -22.03
CA LYS A 233 -21.38 -12.65 -21.58
C LYS A 233 -22.79 -12.77 -22.11
N GLU A 234 -23.50 -11.64 -22.25
CA GLU A 234 -24.85 -11.61 -22.81
C GLU A 234 -24.82 -11.87 -24.31
N GLU A 235 -23.87 -11.30 -25.05
CA GLU A 235 -23.66 -11.58 -26.48
C GLU A 235 -23.27 -13.04 -26.74
N GLU A 236 -22.27 -13.59 -26.04
CA GLU A 236 -21.91 -15.01 -26.18
C GLU A 236 -23.03 -15.98 -25.74
N ALA A 237 -23.94 -15.54 -24.85
CA ALA A 237 -25.09 -16.36 -24.44
C ALA A 237 -26.22 -16.33 -25.48
N ALA A 238 -26.36 -15.21 -26.21
CA ALA A 238 -27.33 -15.06 -27.29
C ALA A 238 -26.88 -15.79 -28.57
N GLU A 239 -25.57 -15.88 -28.85
CA GLU A 239 -25.02 -16.51 -30.06
C GLU A 239 -25.18 -18.05 -30.10
N ILE A 240 -25.60 -18.70 -29.01
CA ILE A 240 -25.83 -20.15 -28.94
C ILE A 240 -27.32 -20.44 -29.00
N GLU A 241 -27.92 -20.27 -30.18
CA GLU A 241 -29.20 -20.90 -30.49
C GLU A 241 -28.99 -22.41 -30.58
N ILE A 242 -29.53 -23.14 -29.61
CA ILE A 242 -29.48 -24.60 -29.61
C ILE A 242 -30.61 -25.10 -30.52
N PRO A 243 -30.33 -25.91 -31.56
CA PRO A 243 -31.36 -26.45 -32.44
C PRO A 243 -32.37 -27.31 -31.67
N LYS A 244 -33.63 -27.32 -32.11
CA LYS A 244 -34.72 -28.13 -31.54
C LYS A 244 -34.63 -29.58 -32.02
N GLY A 245 -35.27 -30.52 -31.32
CA GLY A 245 -35.18 -31.95 -31.66
C GLY A 245 -33.82 -32.57 -31.34
N THR A 246 -33.13 -32.10 -30.30
CA THR A 246 -31.78 -32.60 -29.95
C THR A 246 -31.76 -33.58 -28.77
N PHE A 247 -32.88 -33.77 -28.05
CA PHE A 247 -32.90 -34.54 -26.79
C PHE A 247 -33.58 -35.91 -26.91
N LEU A 248 -32.99 -36.88 -26.20
CA LEU A 248 -33.60 -38.18 -25.87
C LEU A 248 -33.61 -38.38 -24.36
N TYR A 249 -34.69 -38.96 -23.87
CA TYR A 249 -34.82 -39.45 -22.50
C TYR A 249 -34.54 -40.95 -22.48
N PHE A 250 -33.83 -41.43 -21.47
CA PHE A 250 -33.67 -42.85 -21.23
C PHE A 250 -34.08 -43.23 -19.80
N SER A 251 -34.67 -44.41 -19.65
CA SER A 251 -35.04 -44.97 -18.34
C SER A 251 -34.91 -46.49 -18.32
N GLY A 252 -34.67 -47.07 -17.15
CA GLY A 252 -34.56 -48.54 -16.99
C GLY A 252 -33.22 -48.99 -16.42
N LEU A 253 -32.33 -48.07 -16.07
CA LEU A 253 -31.11 -48.42 -15.34
C LEU A 253 -31.43 -48.80 -13.90
N LYS A 254 -30.68 -49.74 -13.34
CA LYS A 254 -30.83 -50.17 -11.94
C LYS A 254 -30.31 -49.08 -10.99
N GLU A 255 -31.08 -48.83 -9.94
CA GLU A 255 -30.71 -47.90 -8.87
C GLU A 255 -29.43 -48.39 -8.18
N GLY A 256 -28.47 -47.48 -7.98
CA GLY A 256 -27.16 -47.83 -7.43
C GLY A 256 -26.20 -48.56 -8.38
N SER A 257 -26.53 -48.66 -9.68
CA SER A 257 -25.60 -49.23 -10.68
C SER A 257 -24.33 -48.38 -10.86
N GLU A 258 -23.22 -49.05 -11.19
CA GLU A 258 -21.95 -48.40 -11.57
C GLU A 258 -21.97 -47.83 -13.00
N ALA A 259 -23.14 -47.70 -13.63
CA ALA A 259 -23.26 -47.03 -14.92
C ALA A 259 -22.79 -45.58 -14.77
N ALA A 260 -21.94 -45.15 -15.69
CA ALA A 260 -21.41 -43.81 -15.80
C ALA A 260 -21.84 -43.18 -17.13
N ARG A 261 -21.62 -41.86 -17.26
CA ARG A 261 -21.90 -41.12 -18.49
C ARG A 261 -21.13 -41.68 -19.70
N GLU A 262 -19.91 -42.16 -19.44
CA GLU A 262 -19.05 -42.77 -20.46
C GLU A 262 -19.67 -44.04 -21.03
N ASP A 263 -20.25 -44.89 -20.17
CA ASP A 263 -20.93 -46.12 -20.59
C ASP A 263 -22.15 -45.82 -21.46
N ILE A 264 -22.94 -44.80 -21.09
CA ILE A 264 -24.11 -44.36 -21.88
C ILE A 264 -23.65 -43.83 -23.25
N LYS A 265 -22.52 -43.12 -23.29
CA LYS A 265 -21.96 -42.60 -24.54
C LYS A 265 -21.44 -43.72 -25.44
N GLU A 266 -20.80 -44.73 -24.87
CA GLU A 266 -20.29 -45.90 -25.59
C GLU A 266 -21.45 -46.73 -26.18
N SER A 267 -22.55 -46.87 -25.44
CA SER A 267 -23.77 -47.55 -25.90
C SER A 267 -24.44 -46.90 -27.11
N LEU A 268 -24.14 -45.63 -27.42
CA LEU A 268 -24.61 -44.96 -28.62
C LEU A 268 -23.86 -45.40 -29.89
N GLY A 269 -22.74 -46.13 -29.76
CA GLY A 269 -21.98 -46.69 -30.88
C GLY A 269 -21.58 -45.64 -31.92
N GLU A 270 -22.05 -45.82 -33.15
CA GLU A 270 -21.80 -44.91 -34.28
C GLU A 270 -22.32 -43.47 -34.04
N PHE A 271 -23.23 -43.28 -33.08
CA PHE A 271 -23.80 -41.97 -32.74
C PHE A 271 -23.05 -41.26 -31.61
N ALA A 272 -22.03 -41.89 -31.01
CA ALA A 272 -21.30 -41.33 -29.88
C ALA A 272 -20.64 -39.97 -30.20
N ASP A 273 -20.22 -39.76 -31.45
CA ASP A 273 -19.60 -38.51 -31.91
C ASP A 273 -20.59 -37.34 -32.03
N GLN A 274 -21.87 -37.65 -32.23
CA GLN A 274 -22.95 -36.67 -32.29
C GLN A 274 -23.51 -36.34 -30.91
N CYS A 275 -23.15 -37.09 -29.88
CA CYS A 275 -23.52 -36.80 -28.50
C CYS A 275 -22.80 -35.53 -28.00
N ALA A 276 -23.57 -34.47 -27.76
CA ALA A 276 -23.11 -33.19 -27.24
C ALA A 276 -23.03 -33.19 -25.70
N TRP A 277 -23.99 -33.82 -25.04
CA TRP A 277 -24.10 -33.79 -23.58
C TRP A 277 -24.98 -34.92 -23.04
N ILE A 278 -24.72 -35.38 -21.81
CA ILE A 278 -25.51 -36.42 -21.12
C ILE A 278 -25.83 -35.93 -19.70
N ASP A 279 -27.11 -35.70 -19.40
CA ASP A 279 -27.60 -35.47 -18.04
C ASP A 279 -27.82 -36.82 -17.34
N PHE A 280 -26.79 -37.27 -16.65
CA PHE A 280 -26.88 -38.48 -15.84
C PHE A 280 -25.95 -38.38 -14.64
N SER A 281 -26.35 -38.91 -13.50
CA SER A 281 -25.48 -39.03 -12.33
C SER A 281 -25.41 -40.50 -11.94
N ARG A 282 -24.23 -40.97 -11.52
CA ARG A 282 -24.05 -42.38 -11.12
C ARG A 282 -25.09 -42.76 -10.06
N GLY A 283 -25.69 -43.93 -10.20
CA GLY A 283 -26.76 -44.42 -9.34
C GLY A 283 -28.18 -43.97 -9.72
N MET A 284 -28.35 -43.08 -10.71
CA MET A 284 -29.67 -42.71 -11.23
C MET A 284 -30.24 -43.82 -12.13
N THR A 285 -31.57 -43.90 -12.19
CA THR A 285 -32.31 -44.89 -13.02
C THR A 285 -32.70 -44.36 -14.40
N LYS A 286 -32.58 -43.04 -14.60
CA LYS A 286 -33.01 -42.29 -15.78
C LYS A 286 -32.10 -41.09 -16.06
N GLY A 287 -32.13 -40.59 -17.28
CA GLY A 287 -31.38 -39.40 -17.69
C GLY A 287 -31.74 -38.91 -19.09
N TYR A 288 -30.97 -37.92 -19.55
CA TYR A 288 -31.16 -37.29 -20.86
C TYR A 288 -29.87 -37.32 -21.68
N ILE A 289 -30.00 -37.47 -22.99
CA ILE A 289 -28.91 -37.41 -23.97
C ILE A 289 -29.23 -36.28 -24.94
N ARG A 290 -28.25 -35.42 -25.22
CA ARG A 290 -28.35 -34.34 -26.20
C ARG A 290 -27.42 -34.58 -27.37
N PHE A 291 -27.90 -34.33 -28.58
CA PHE A 291 -27.12 -34.36 -29.82
C PHE A 291 -26.75 -32.96 -30.31
N LYS A 292 -25.78 -32.90 -31.23
CA LYS A 292 -25.27 -31.65 -31.82
C LYS A 292 -26.19 -31.10 -32.91
N GLU A 293 -26.74 -31.99 -33.74
CA GLU A 293 -27.53 -31.66 -34.93
C GLU A 293 -29.03 -31.63 -34.65
N GLU A 294 -29.75 -30.78 -35.41
CA GLU A 294 -31.20 -30.65 -35.35
C GLU A 294 -31.89 -31.97 -35.74
N ASP A 295 -32.96 -32.34 -35.04
CA ASP A 295 -33.74 -33.56 -35.27
C ASP A 295 -32.95 -34.90 -35.22
N PHE A 296 -31.70 -34.89 -34.75
CA PHE A 296 -30.87 -36.09 -34.68
C PHE A 296 -31.41 -37.13 -33.69
N ASN A 297 -32.23 -36.70 -32.73
CA ASN A 297 -32.88 -37.58 -31.77
C ASN A 297 -33.79 -38.62 -32.45
N LYS A 298 -34.47 -38.25 -33.55
CA LYS A 298 -35.32 -39.14 -34.36
C LYS A 298 -34.50 -40.21 -35.06
N GLN A 299 -33.35 -39.83 -35.64
CA GLN A 299 -32.45 -40.77 -36.34
C GLN A 299 -31.93 -41.84 -35.38
N VAL A 300 -31.55 -41.44 -34.16
CA VAL A 300 -31.06 -42.36 -33.13
C VAL A 300 -32.18 -43.26 -32.61
N MET A 301 -33.39 -42.73 -32.41
CA MET A 301 -34.56 -43.52 -32.00
C MET A 301 -34.95 -44.59 -33.02
N GLU A 302 -34.90 -44.26 -34.31
CA GLU A 302 -35.25 -45.18 -35.39
C GLU A 302 -34.23 -46.32 -35.50
N LYS A 303 -32.92 -46.01 -35.45
CA LYS A 303 -31.88 -47.04 -35.58
C LYS A 303 -31.72 -47.92 -34.35
N LEU A 304 -31.97 -47.40 -33.16
CA LEU A 304 -31.88 -48.17 -31.90
C LEU A 304 -33.21 -48.83 -31.51
N GLU A 305 -34.25 -48.70 -32.34
CA GLU A 305 -35.59 -49.25 -32.08
C GLU A 305 -36.15 -48.89 -30.68
N GLY A 306 -35.80 -47.70 -30.19
CA GLY A 306 -36.22 -47.23 -28.86
C GLY A 306 -35.58 -47.95 -27.67
N LYS A 307 -34.50 -48.73 -27.85
CA LYS A 307 -33.80 -49.42 -26.76
C LYS A 307 -32.30 -49.15 -26.80
N LEU A 308 -31.73 -48.84 -25.63
CA LEU A 308 -30.32 -48.59 -25.43
C LEU A 308 -29.75 -49.61 -24.43
N LYS A 309 -28.82 -50.45 -24.88
CA LYS A 309 -28.15 -51.40 -23.99
C LYS A 309 -26.95 -50.75 -23.32
N VAL A 310 -27.03 -50.48 -22.03
CA VAL A 310 -25.96 -49.88 -21.21
C VAL A 310 -25.38 -50.96 -20.30
N LYS A 311 -24.15 -51.41 -20.60
CA LYS A 311 -23.55 -52.62 -20.01
C LYS A 311 -24.48 -53.83 -20.21
N ASP A 312 -24.96 -54.41 -19.11
CA ASP A 312 -25.88 -55.55 -19.08
C ASP A 312 -27.34 -55.16 -18.81
N MET A 313 -27.68 -53.88 -18.98
CA MET A 313 -29.02 -53.33 -18.71
C MET A 313 -29.66 -52.78 -19.97
N ASP A 314 -30.93 -53.09 -20.17
CA ASP A 314 -31.74 -52.53 -21.24
C ASP A 314 -32.43 -51.27 -20.73
N ALA A 315 -32.12 -50.12 -21.34
CA ALA A 315 -32.79 -48.85 -21.10
C ALA A 315 -33.75 -48.56 -22.26
N GLU A 316 -34.93 -48.06 -21.96
CA GLU A 316 -35.91 -47.59 -22.93
C GLU A 316 -35.63 -46.13 -23.27
N LEU A 317 -35.70 -45.79 -24.56
CA LEU A 317 -35.52 -44.44 -25.08
C LEU A 317 -36.88 -43.81 -25.42
N ARG A 318 -37.02 -42.51 -25.15
CA ARG A 318 -38.19 -41.69 -25.51
C ARG A 318 -37.73 -40.37 -26.11
N LEU A 319 -38.44 -39.91 -27.15
CA LEU A 319 -38.27 -38.55 -27.68
C LEU A 319 -38.66 -37.51 -26.63
N VAL A 320 -37.90 -36.42 -26.59
CA VAL A 320 -38.19 -35.26 -25.74
C VAL A 320 -38.49 -34.10 -26.66
N ASP A 321 -39.73 -33.60 -26.58
CA ASP A 321 -40.27 -32.53 -27.40
C ASP A 321 -41.07 -31.52 -26.57
N GLY A 322 -41.39 -30.37 -27.18
CA GLY A 322 -42.25 -29.35 -26.57
C GLY A 322 -41.70 -28.72 -25.30
N GLU A 323 -42.55 -28.60 -24.27
CA GLU A 323 -42.22 -27.94 -23.00
C GLU A 323 -41.08 -28.63 -22.24
N GLU A 324 -40.96 -29.95 -22.34
CA GLU A 324 -39.89 -30.72 -21.67
C GLU A 324 -38.52 -30.43 -22.29
N GLU A 325 -38.46 -30.25 -23.62
CA GLU A 325 -37.24 -29.84 -24.32
C GLU A 325 -36.83 -28.42 -23.92
N GLU A 326 -37.79 -27.49 -23.82
CA GLU A 326 -37.54 -26.11 -23.40
C GLU A 326 -37.02 -26.03 -21.94
N GLU A 327 -37.56 -26.86 -21.04
CA GLU A 327 -37.09 -26.93 -19.66
C GLU A 327 -35.66 -27.46 -19.55
N GLN A 328 -35.30 -28.51 -20.31
CA GLN A 328 -33.92 -29.02 -20.35
C GLN A 328 -32.94 -27.99 -20.94
N LEU A 329 -33.35 -27.27 -21.98
CA LEU A 329 -32.57 -26.17 -22.55
C LEU A 329 -32.34 -25.05 -21.53
N LYS A 330 -33.37 -24.69 -20.75
CA LYS A 330 -33.25 -23.69 -19.68
C LYS A 330 -32.32 -24.15 -18.56
N LYS A 331 -32.48 -25.39 -18.07
CA LYS A 331 -31.61 -25.98 -17.04
C LYS A 331 -30.15 -25.99 -17.46
N MET A 332 -29.88 -26.24 -18.75
CA MET A 332 -28.54 -26.22 -19.31
C MET A 332 -27.94 -24.81 -19.43
N LYS A 333 -28.73 -23.83 -19.90
CA LYS A 333 -28.31 -22.42 -19.92
C LYS A 333 -27.95 -21.93 -18.52
N GLU A 334 -28.75 -22.31 -17.51
CA GLU A 334 -28.50 -21.97 -16.12
C GLU A 334 -27.28 -22.70 -15.51
N ALA A 335 -27.08 -23.99 -15.81
CA ALA A 335 -25.93 -24.75 -15.33
C ALA A 335 -24.62 -24.21 -15.91
N ARG A 336 -24.61 -23.86 -17.20
CA ARG A 336 -23.47 -23.21 -17.88
C ARG A 336 -23.18 -21.83 -17.29
N SER A 337 -24.21 -21.02 -17.05
CA SER A 337 -24.08 -19.73 -16.38
C SER A 337 -23.49 -19.86 -14.97
N ARG A 338 -23.98 -20.82 -14.16
CA ARG A 338 -23.48 -21.11 -12.80
C ARG A 338 -22.01 -21.56 -12.80
N ALA A 339 -21.63 -22.47 -13.69
CA ALA A 339 -20.25 -22.93 -13.82
C ALA A 339 -19.30 -21.77 -14.23
N ARG A 340 -19.75 -20.90 -15.15
CA ARG A 340 -18.98 -19.75 -15.62
C ARG A 340 -18.80 -18.68 -14.53
N ASN A 341 -19.85 -18.39 -13.76
CA ASN A 341 -19.77 -17.47 -12.62
C ASN A 341 -18.78 -17.94 -11.54
N ASN A 342 -18.69 -19.25 -11.31
CA ASN A 342 -17.71 -19.83 -10.40
C ASN A 342 -16.27 -19.80 -10.96
N ALA A 343 -16.09 -19.97 -12.28
CA ALA A 343 -14.77 -19.84 -12.91
C ALA A 343 -14.24 -18.39 -12.91
N GLY A 344 -15.14 -17.40 -13.09
CA GLY A 344 -14.81 -15.97 -12.98
C GLY A 344 -14.35 -15.56 -11.57
N LYS A 345 -14.97 -16.12 -10.52
CA LYS A 345 -14.54 -15.89 -9.12
C LYS A 345 -13.13 -16.42 -8.84
N LYS A 346 -12.76 -17.60 -9.37
CA LYS A 346 -11.39 -18.15 -9.23
C LYS A 346 -10.34 -17.33 -9.97
N ARG A 347 -10.67 -16.72 -11.11
CA ARG A 347 -9.73 -15.84 -11.84
C ARG A 347 -9.51 -14.49 -11.13
N LYS A 348 -10.54 -13.93 -10.47
CA LYS A 348 -10.41 -12.71 -9.65
C LYS A 348 -9.56 -12.91 -8.38
N SER A 349 -9.42 -14.13 -7.85
CA SER A 349 -8.52 -14.40 -6.71
C SER A 349 -7.06 -14.66 -7.12
N GLY A 350 -6.77 -14.88 -8.40
CA GLY A 350 -5.43 -15.23 -8.90
C GLY A 350 -4.58 -14.03 -9.38
N ARG A 351 -5.16 -12.86 -9.56
CA ARG A 351 -4.46 -11.62 -9.97
C ARG A 351 -4.70 -10.52 -8.94
N GLY A 352 -4.07 -10.70 -7.79
CA GLY A 352 -4.05 -9.70 -6.73
C GLY A 352 -3.77 -10.39 -5.41
N GLY A 353 -2.49 -10.48 -5.06
CA GLY A 353 -2.07 -10.80 -3.69
C GLY A 353 -2.62 -9.77 -2.72
N HIS A 354 -3.88 -9.92 -2.34
CA HIS A 354 -4.52 -9.26 -1.23
C HIS A 354 -4.16 -10.07 0.01
N PHE A 355 -2.95 -9.86 0.54
CA PHE A 355 -2.72 -10.16 1.94
C PHE A 355 -3.52 -9.13 2.75
N PRO A 356 -4.48 -9.56 3.58
CA PRO A 356 -5.17 -8.64 4.46
C PRO A 356 -4.13 -8.07 5.41
N ASN A 357 -4.08 -6.74 5.44
CA ASN A 357 -3.24 -5.96 6.33
C ASN A 357 -3.66 -6.24 7.78
N LYS A 358 -3.12 -7.30 8.38
CA LYS A 358 -3.20 -7.55 9.81
C LYS A 358 -2.38 -6.46 10.46
N LYS A 359 -3.06 -5.39 10.90
CA LYS A 359 -2.53 -4.42 11.86
C LYS A 359 -1.93 -5.20 13.02
N ARG A 360 -0.59 -5.34 13.04
CA ARG A 360 0.13 -5.61 14.28
C ARG A 360 0.07 -4.31 15.07
N LYS A 361 -0.75 -4.31 16.12
CA LYS A 361 -0.55 -3.46 17.28
C LYS A 361 0.85 -3.78 17.79
N CYS A 362 1.74 -2.79 17.72
CA CYS A 362 2.80 -2.59 18.69
C CYS A 362 2.58 -1.16 19.19
#